data_AF-A0A7S2CH08-F1
#
_entry.id   AF-A0A7S2CH08-F1
#
_cell.length_a   1.000
_cell.length_b   1.000
_cell.length_c   1.000
_cell.angle_alpha   90.00
_cell.angle_beta   90.00
_cell.angle_gamma   90.00
#
_symmetry.space_group_name_H-M   'P 1'
#
loop_
_entity.id
_entity.type
_entity.pdbx_description
1 polymer ?
#
loop_
_entity_poly.entity_id
_entity_poly.type
_entity_poly.pdbx_seq_one_letter_code
_entity_poly.pdbx_strand_id
1 'polypeptide(L)'
;KQFNLQYFGVSSETELLQLIRDTMEVAPKNSILDPQLSDDTPLDNFVRLTEDHRRERTRRIDAGDETAALKFQKPQHRQQGGEKGSNRGNYQRGGQPQAQYSRA
;
A
#
# COMPACT_ATOMS: atom_id res chain seq x y z
N LYS A 1 -7.03 -15.68 4.83
CA LYS A 1 -6.39 -14.53 4.15
C LYS A 1 -5.87 -13.61 5.25
N GLN A 2 -4.58 -13.33 5.31
CA GLN A 2 -4.00 -12.57 6.43
C GLN A 2 -4.12 -11.07 6.18
N PHE A 3 -4.50 -10.30 7.20
CA PHE A 3 -4.56 -8.85 7.15
C PHE A 3 -3.13 -8.28 7.23
N ASN A 4 -2.74 -7.45 6.27
CA ASN A 4 -1.39 -6.90 6.21
C ASN A 4 -1.38 -5.41 6.58
N LEU A 5 -0.92 -5.12 7.80
CA LEU A 5 -0.84 -3.76 8.35
C LEU A 5 0.05 -2.83 7.53
N GLN A 6 1.05 -3.38 6.84
CA GLN A 6 1.98 -2.59 6.03
C GLN A 6 1.28 -1.81 4.91
N TYR A 7 0.15 -2.31 4.40
CA TYR A 7 -0.65 -1.58 3.40
C TYR A 7 -1.25 -0.28 3.96
N PHE A 8 -1.43 -0.19 5.27
CA PHE A 8 -1.97 0.98 5.94
C PHE A 8 -0.88 1.91 6.48
N GLY A 9 0.40 1.55 6.34
CA GLY A 9 1.52 2.34 6.83
C GLY A 9 1.65 2.36 8.35
N VAL A 10 1.11 1.33 9.02
CA VAL A 10 1.11 1.17 10.47
C VAL A 10 1.81 -0.12 10.88
N SER A 11 2.28 -0.16 12.12
CA SER A 11 3.08 -1.26 12.69
C SER A 11 2.28 -2.17 13.63
N SER A 12 1.12 -1.72 14.08
CA SER A 12 0.26 -2.44 15.02
C SER A 12 -1.23 -2.27 14.71
N GLU A 13 -2.05 -3.17 15.24
CA GLU A 13 -3.51 -3.13 15.13
C GLU A 13 -4.10 -1.91 15.85
N THR A 14 -3.47 -1.45 16.93
CA THR A 14 -3.90 -0.24 17.65
C THR A 14 -3.69 1.02 16.81
N GLU A 15 -2.55 1.14 16.12
CA GLU A 15 -2.30 2.22 15.15
C GLU A 15 -3.27 2.16 13.96
N LEU A 16 -3.66 0.97 13.52
CA LEU A 16 -4.71 0.82 12.51
C LEU A 16 -6.05 1.37 13.01
N LEU A 17 -6.45 1.03 14.24
CA LEU A 17 -7.71 1.49 14.82
C LEU A 17 -7.74 3.01 15.03
N GLN A 18 -6.59 3.64 15.27
CA GLN A 18 -6.49 5.11 15.33
C GLN A 18 -6.91 5.79 14.02
N LEU A 19 -6.80 5.11 12.86
CA LEU A 19 -7.27 5.64 11.57
C LEU A 19 -8.80 5.70 11.47
N ILE A 20 -9.52 4.95 12.31
CA ILE A 20 -10.99 4.79 12.30
C ILE A 20 -11.61 4.96 13.69
N ARG A 21 -10.98 5.78 14.55
CA ARG A 21 -11.29 5.93 15.98
C ARG A 21 -12.75 6.26 16.33
N ASP A 22 -13.51 6.82 15.38
CA ASP A 22 -14.91 7.21 15.58
C ASP A 22 -15.89 6.05 15.30
N THR A 23 -15.38 4.87 14.92
CA THR A 23 -16.18 3.69 14.59
C THR A 23 -15.90 2.52 15.52
N MET A 24 -14.66 2.37 15.98
CA MET A 24 -14.21 1.26 16.81
C MET A 24 -13.14 1.71 17.79
N GLU A 25 -13.19 1.18 19.01
CA GLU A 25 -12.14 1.36 20.00
C GLU A 25 -11.72 0.02 20.62
N VAL A 26 -10.59 0.04 21.34
CA VAL A 26 -10.17 -1.07 22.20
C VAL A 26 -10.64 -0.76 23.62
N ALA A 27 -11.63 -1.50 24.10
CA ALA A 27 -12.18 -1.31 25.44
C ALA A 27 -11.07 -1.43 26.50
N PRO A 28 -10.85 -0.40 27.35
CA PRO A 28 -9.69 -0.34 28.25
C PRO A 28 -9.61 -1.46 29.27
N LYS A 29 -10.77 -2.03 29.65
CA LYS A 29 -10.88 -3.00 30.74
C LYS A 29 -10.51 -4.43 30.35
N ASN A 30 -10.73 -4.80 29.09
CA ASN A 30 -10.66 -6.18 28.63
C ASN A 30 -9.94 -6.34 27.29
N SER A 31 -9.46 -5.24 26.69
CA SER A 31 -8.80 -5.25 25.37
C SER A 31 -9.65 -5.89 24.27
N ILE A 32 -10.97 -5.74 24.36
CA ILE A 32 -11.93 -6.20 23.35
C ILE A 32 -12.25 -5.03 22.41
N LEU A 33 -12.51 -5.33 21.14
CA LEU A 33 -13.00 -4.34 20.18
C LEU A 33 -14.45 -3.97 20.48
N ASP A 34 -14.72 -2.69 20.66
CA ASP A 34 -16.04 -2.16 20.98
C ASP A 34 -16.50 -1.19 19.88
N PRO A 35 -17.66 -1.43 19.22
CA PRO A 35 -18.21 -0.50 18.25
C PRO A 35 -18.68 0.79 18.95
N GLN A 36 -18.30 1.93 18.39
CA GLN A 36 -18.73 3.25 18.89
C GLN A 36 -20.12 3.66 18.38
N LEU A 37 -20.65 2.90 17.42
CA LEU A 37 -21.90 3.19 16.72
C LEU A 37 -22.86 2.01 16.91
N SER A 38 -24.15 2.32 16.92
CA SER A 38 -25.22 1.32 16.99
C SER A 38 -25.21 0.42 15.75
N ASP A 39 -25.71 -0.82 15.88
CA ASP A 39 -25.78 -1.79 14.79
C ASP A 39 -26.78 -1.38 13.68
N ASP A 40 -27.76 -0.56 14.02
CA ASP A 40 -28.73 0.05 13.11
C ASP A 40 -28.24 1.37 12.46
N THR A 41 -26.99 1.79 12.73
CA THR A 41 -26.42 3.02 12.19
C THR A 41 -26.43 2.99 10.65
N PRO A 42 -27.10 3.93 9.98
CA PRO A 42 -27.13 3.96 8.53
C PRO A 42 -25.74 4.23 7.92
N LEU A 43 -25.49 3.67 6.73
CA LEU A 43 -24.18 3.67 6.07
C LEU A 43 -23.65 5.09 5.79
N ASP A 44 -24.52 6.05 5.57
CA ASP A 44 -24.18 7.46 5.31
C ASP A 44 -23.41 8.12 6.47
N ASN A 45 -23.65 7.70 7.71
CA ASN A 45 -22.90 8.16 8.88
C ASN A 45 -21.42 7.79 8.78
N PHE A 46 -21.09 6.58 8.34
CA PHE A 46 -19.70 6.14 8.17
C PHE A 46 -18.99 6.96 7.08
N VAL A 47 -19.70 7.30 6.00
CA VAL A 47 -19.18 8.18 4.95
C VAL A 47 -18.92 9.57 5.51
N ARG A 48 -19.86 10.12 6.29
CA ARG A 48 -19.71 11.43 6.93
C ARG A 48 -18.52 11.48 7.88
N LEU A 49 -18.36 10.49 8.76
CA LEU A 49 -17.22 10.37 9.67
C LEU A 49 -15.89 10.32 8.90
N THR A 50 -15.84 9.51 7.84
CA THR A 50 -14.66 9.39 6.98
C THR A 50 -14.30 10.71 6.31
N GLU A 51 -15.29 11.44 5.79
CA GLU A 51 -15.08 12.73 5.14
C GLU A 51 -14.68 13.84 6.12
N ASP A 52 -15.23 13.84 7.34
CA ASP A 52 -14.82 14.79 8.38
C ASP A 52 -13.35 14.57 8.77
N HIS A 53 -12.91 13.32 8.93
CA HIS A 53 -11.49 12.98 9.13
C HIS A 53 -10.61 13.39 7.95
N ARG A 54 -11.09 13.23 6.72
CA ARG A 54 -10.36 13.66 5.52
C ARG A 54 -10.14 15.16 5.52
N ARG A 55 -11.19 15.95 5.77
CA ARG A 55 -11.13 17.42 5.84
C ARG A 55 -10.19 17.88 6.94
N GLU A 56 -10.25 17.25 8.10
CA GLU A 56 -9.38 17.58 9.23
C GLU A 56 -7.90 17.29 8.93
N ARG A 57 -7.59 16.16 8.28
CA ARG A 57 -6.23 15.88 7.81
C ARG A 57 -5.77 16.91 6.79
N THR A 58 -6.62 17.30 5.84
CA THR A 58 -6.28 18.34 4.86
C THR A 58 -5.93 19.67 5.56
N ARG A 59 -6.76 20.13 6.50
CA ARG A 59 -6.49 21.37 7.26
C ARG A 59 -5.18 21.32 8.03
N ARG A 60 -4.88 20.19 8.67
CA ARG A 60 -3.61 20.00 9.40
C ARG A 60 -2.40 20.04 8.47
N ILE A 61 -2.49 19.38 7.32
CA ILE A 61 -1.46 19.42 6.28
C ILE A 61 -1.26 20.85 5.78
N ASP A 62 -2.35 21.58 5.49
CA ASP A 62 -2.29 22.97 5.02
C ASP A 62 -1.68 23.91 6.08
N ALA A 63 -1.83 23.58 7.37
CA ALA A 63 -1.21 24.27 8.49
C ALA A 63 0.27 23.87 8.74
N GLY A 64 0.83 22.96 7.94
CA GLY A 64 2.21 22.49 8.04
C GLY A 64 2.43 21.28 8.98
N ASP A 65 1.37 20.68 9.51
CA ASP A 65 1.46 19.41 10.24
C ASP A 65 1.51 18.23 9.26
N GLU A 66 2.73 17.88 8.83
CA GLU A 66 2.97 16.76 7.92
C GLU A 66 2.59 15.39 8.52
N THR A 67 2.45 15.29 9.85
CA THR A 67 2.12 14.04 10.52
C THR A 67 0.68 13.58 10.23
N ALA A 68 -0.18 14.48 9.75
CA ALA A 68 -1.55 14.18 9.36
C ALA A 68 -1.68 13.42 8.01
N ALA A 69 -0.59 13.27 7.25
CA ALA A 69 -0.61 12.57 5.96
C ALA A 69 -0.67 11.03 6.11
N LEU A 70 -1.59 10.39 5.38
CA LEU A 70 -1.72 8.92 5.35
C LEU A 70 -0.63 8.28 4.48
N LYS A 71 0.00 7.19 4.97
CA LYS A 71 1.15 6.52 4.34
C LYS A 71 0.80 5.15 3.76
N PHE A 72 -0.32 5.05 3.05
CA PHE A 72 -0.77 3.78 2.47
C PHE A 72 0.22 3.22 1.44
N GLN A 73 0.58 1.96 1.62
CA GLN A 73 1.49 1.25 0.74
C GLN A 73 0.69 0.47 -0.30
N LYS A 74 1.05 0.65 -1.57
CA LYS A 74 0.47 -0.16 -2.64
C LYS A 74 0.89 -1.63 -2.45
N PRO A 75 -0.04 -2.60 -2.56
CA PRO A 75 0.33 -4.00 -2.60
C PRO A 75 1.35 -4.24 -3.71
N GLN A 76 2.52 -4.77 -3.37
CA GLN A 76 3.49 -5.16 -4.39
C GLN A 76 2.86 -6.24 -5.25
N HIS A 77 2.64 -5.94 -6.54
CA HIS A 77 2.38 -6.99 -7.51
C HIS A 77 3.62 -7.86 -7.53
N ARG A 78 3.53 -9.09 -7.02
CA ARG A 78 4.58 -10.09 -7.27
C ARG A 78 4.63 -10.24 -8.77
N GLN A 79 5.60 -9.59 -9.42
CA GLN A 79 5.97 -9.94 -10.78
C GLN A 79 6.30 -11.41 -10.71
N GLN A 80 5.43 -12.26 -11.24
CA GLN A 80 5.76 -13.65 -11.49
C GLN A 80 6.99 -13.58 -12.38
N GLY A 81 8.15 -13.85 -11.79
CA GLY A 81 9.41 -13.85 -12.51
C GLY A 81 9.25 -14.82 -13.66
N GLY A 82 9.24 -14.32 -14.89
CA GLY A 82 9.53 -15.14 -16.04
C GLY A 82 10.87 -15.79 -15.78
N GLU A 83 10.89 -17.13 -15.75
CA GLU A 83 12.10 -17.92 -15.72
C GLU A 83 13.02 -17.40 -16.83
N LYS A 84 14.07 -16.66 -16.44
CA LYS A 84 15.20 -16.37 -17.30
C LYS A 84 15.83 -17.72 -17.59
N GLY A 85 15.44 -18.31 -18.73
CA GLY A 85 16.00 -19.55 -19.24
C GLY A 85 17.51 -19.44 -19.34
N SER A 86 18.21 -20.04 -18.38
CA SER A 86 19.63 -20.33 -18.46
C SER A 86 19.81 -21.54 -19.37
N ASN A 87 19.80 -21.33 -20.69
CA ASN A 87 20.30 -22.34 -21.61
C ASN A 87 21.61 -21.88 -22.27
N ARG A 88 22.59 -22.75 -22.10
CA ARG A 88 23.99 -22.64 -22.51
C ARG A 88 24.12 -22.49 -24.02
N GLY A 89 25.02 -21.60 -24.44
CA GLY A 89 25.48 -21.50 -25.83
C GLY A 89 26.93 -21.01 -25.87
N ASN A 90 27.85 -21.90 -25.50
CA ASN A 90 29.29 -21.70 -25.58
C ASN A 90 29.73 -21.79 -27.05
N TYR A 91 30.05 -20.67 -27.68
CA TYR A 91 30.79 -20.63 -28.94
C TYR A 91 31.93 -19.61 -28.84
N GLN A 92 33.06 -20.06 -28.31
CA GLN A 92 34.36 -19.55 -28.72
C GLN A 92 34.72 -20.20 -30.05
N ARG A 93 35.21 -19.39 -31.01
CA ARG A 93 36.41 -19.61 -31.83
C ARG A 93 36.27 -19.10 -33.27
N GLY A 94 36.87 -17.94 -33.52
CA GLY A 94 37.86 -17.77 -34.60
C GLY A 94 37.40 -17.25 -35.97
N GLY A 95 38.02 -16.14 -36.40
CA GLY A 95 38.30 -15.86 -37.81
C GLY A 95 37.51 -14.72 -38.47
N GLN A 96 38.10 -13.52 -38.52
CA GLN A 96 37.71 -12.41 -39.42
C GLN A 96 38.06 -12.73 -40.90
N PRO A 97 37.91 -11.78 -41.87
CA PRO A 97 36.68 -11.26 -42.48
C PRO A 97 36.77 -11.30 -44.03
N GLN A 98 35.70 -10.98 -44.78
CA GLN A 98 35.72 -10.14 -46.00
C GLN A 98 34.38 -10.20 -46.72
N ALA A 99 33.72 -9.05 -46.88
CA ALA A 99 32.80 -8.82 -47.97
C ALA A 99 32.92 -7.36 -48.38
N GLN A 100 33.73 -7.12 -49.41
CA GLN A 100 33.76 -5.87 -50.16
C GLN A 100 32.46 -5.79 -50.96
N TYR A 101 31.75 -4.66 -50.91
CA TYR A 101 30.83 -4.30 -51.99
C TYR A 101 31.01 -2.83 -52.37
N SER A 102 31.22 -2.67 -53.67
CA SER A 102 31.50 -1.45 -54.41
C SER A 102 30.28 -0.56 -54.51
N ARG A 103 30.54 0.75 -54.57
CA ARG A 103 29.64 1.77 -55.10
C ARG A 103 29.19 1.42 -56.52
N ALA A 104 27.93 1.69 -56.80
CA ALA A 104 27.45 2.31 -58.03
C ALA A 104 26.32 3.27 -57.64
#